data_AF-A0A3S1G9U0-F1
#
_entry.id   AF-A0A3S1G9U0-F1
#
_cell.length_a   1.000
_cell.length_b   1.000
_cell.length_c   1.000
_cell.angle_alpha   90.00
_cell.angle_beta   90.00
_cell.angle_gamma   90.00
#
_symmetry.space_group_name_H-M   'P 1'
#
loop_
_entity.id
_entity.type
_entity.pdbx_description
1 polymer ?
#
loop_
_entity_poly.entity_id
_entity_poly.type
_entity_poly.pdbx_seq_one_letter_code
_entity_poly.pdbx_strand_id
1 'polypeptide(L)'
;MTIHATGIAVGIAAGGAGGVSVNVSGAGVVAFNDINNGIEASIVGSTVTAGGNVTVHAEDRAGIKAELLAVTVSAGGAGAASVNVTVSVTYAENTMSGSLLATIDDSTVTSTSGSVTVDAFADNLIEADGVAVGVSVGGAGGVSINVAASAVLATAVLTNVVEASIIDGSNVAANSVSATATDESTVDATLVAASVSIGGAGAVSVNASIAVSVARVDFGTNTRALISGSKVLARTGDVSL
;
A
#
# COMPACT_ATOMS: atom_id res chain seq x y z
N MET A 1 10.05 -2.45 8.36
CA MET A 1 10.06 -3.72 7.59
C MET A 1 9.44 -3.45 6.24
N THR A 2 9.92 -4.00 5.12
CA THR A 2 9.33 -3.73 3.80
C THR A 2 9.01 -5.00 3.02
N ILE A 3 7.86 -5.02 2.34
CA ILE A 3 7.49 -6.02 1.34
C ILE A 3 7.54 -5.38 -0.04
N HIS A 4 8.29 -5.99 -0.95
CA HIS A 4 8.28 -5.65 -2.37
C HIS A 4 7.73 -6.83 -3.18
N ALA A 5 6.61 -6.63 -3.86
CA ALA A 5 5.96 -7.64 -4.69
C ALA A 5 5.91 -7.16 -6.15
N THR A 6 6.66 -7.82 -7.02
CA THR A 6 6.67 -7.52 -8.46
C THR A 6 6.12 -8.69 -9.23
N GLY A 7 5.17 -8.43 -10.13
CA GLY A 7 4.58 -9.47 -10.99
C GLY A 7 4.39 -8.99 -12.41
N ILE A 8 4.81 -9.80 -13.37
CA ILE A 8 4.72 -9.48 -14.80
C ILE A 8 4.15 -10.67 -15.55
N ALA A 9 3.09 -10.44 -16.33
CA ALA A 9 2.50 -11.43 -17.21
C ALA A 9 2.35 -10.87 -18.64
N VAL A 10 2.72 -11.68 -19.62
CA VAL A 10 2.60 -11.33 -21.04
C VAL A 10 1.93 -12.47 -21.79
N GLY A 11 0.87 -12.15 -22.52
CA GLY A 11 0.18 -13.08 -23.41
C GLY A 11 0.25 -12.62 -24.86
N ILE A 12 0.58 -13.53 -25.78
CA ILE A 12 0.61 -13.25 -27.22
C ILE A 12 -0.12 -14.37 -27.96
N ALA A 13 -1.04 -14.01 -28.85
CA ALA A 13 -1.69 -14.94 -29.76
C ALA A 13 -1.65 -14.41 -31.20
N ALA A 14 -1.44 -15.30 -32.17
CA ALA A 14 -1.39 -14.93 -33.58
C ALA A 14 -2.02 -16.00 -34.46
N GLY A 15 -2.82 -15.56 -35.44
CA GLY A 15 -3.51 -16.42 -36.38
C GLY A 15 -2.82 -16.48 -37.74
N GLY A 16 -2.71 -17.70 -38.29
CA GLY A 16 -2.24 -17.90 -39.66
C GLY A 16 -3.28 -17.54 -40.72
N ALA A 17 -2.84 -17.45 -41.98
CA ALA A 17 -3.75 -17.35 -43.12
C ALA A 17 -4.46 -18.70 -43.36
N GLY A 18 -5.77 -18.68 -43.61
CA GLY A 18 -6.57 -19.91 -43.75
C GLY A 18 -8.07 -19.66 -43.69
N GLY A 19 -8.87 -20.68 -43.41
CA GLY A 19 -10.33 -20.55 -43.31
C GLY A 19 -10.77 -19.61 -42.18
N VAL A 20 -10.64 -20.05 -40.93
CA VAL A 20 -11.02 -19.27 -39.74
C VAL A 20 -9.85 -19.26 -38.76
N SER A 21 -9.56 -18.09 -38.16
CA SER A 21 -8.58 -17.95 -37.08
C SER A 21 -9.26 -17.44 -35.79
N VAL A 22 -8.90 -18.03 -34.66
CA VAL A 22 -9.37 -17.62 -33.33
C VAL A 22 -8.15 -17.48 -32.43
N ASN A 23 -7.87 -16.27 -31.98
CA ASN A 23 -6.70 -15.91 -31.20
C ASN A 23 -7.17 -15.34 -29.87
N VAL A 24 -6.81 -16.01 -28.78
CA VAL A 24 -7.16 -15.59 -27.43
C VAL A 24 -5.88 -15.44 -26.64
N SER A 25 -5.70 -14.27 -26.05
CA SER A 25 -4.55 -13.95 -25.21
C SER A 25 -5.02 -13.46 -23.85
N GLY A 26 -4.43 -13.99 -22.79
CA GLY A 26 -4.74 -13.65 -21.41
C GLY A 26 -3.46 -13.40 -20.62
N ALA A 27 -3.44 -12.33 -19.82
CA ALA A 27 -2.39 -12.06 -18.84
C ALA A 27 -3.04 -11.62 -17.53
N GLY A 28 -2.58 -12.19 -16.43
CA GLY A 28 -3.11 -11.95 -15.10
C GLY A 28 -1.99 -11.88 -14.08
N VAL A 29 -1.97 -10.83 -13.26
CA VAL A 29 -1.06 -10.74 -12.12
C VAL A 29 -1.87 -10.42 -10.87
N VAL A 30 -1.61 -11.16 -9.80
CA VAL A 30 -2.25 -10.92 -8.50
C VAL A 30 -1.18 -10.88 -7.41
N ALA A 31 -1.26 -9.89 -6.52
CA ALA A 31 -0.43 -9.79 -5.33
C ALA A 31 -1.27 -9.52 -4.09
N PHE A 32 -0.98 -10.26 -3.03
CA PHE A 32 -1.56 -10.08 -1.70
C PHE A 32 -0.40 -9.84 -0.72
N ASN A 33 -0.36 -8.66 -0.12
CA ASN A 33 0.67 -8.29 0.85
C ASN A 33 -0.01 -7.87 2.14
N ASP A 34 0.51 -8.38 3.25
CA ASP A 34 -0.02 -8.10 4.57
C ASP A 34 1.15 -7.85 5.54
N ILE A 35 1.09 -6.72 6.24
CA ILE A 35 1.98 -6.40 7.34
C ILE A 35 1.11 -6.14 8.57
N ASN A 36 1.36 -6.90 9.63
CA ASN A 36 0.80 -6.64 10.95
C ASN A 36 1.95 -6.45 11.94
N ASN A 37 2.06 -5.25 12.52
CA ASN A 37 3.19 -4.86 13.33
C ASN A 37 2.78 -4.44 14.74
N GLY A 38 3.58 -4.83 15.73
CA GLY A 38 3.42 -4.46 17.13
C GLY A 38 4.77 -4.00 17.68
N ILE A 39 4.91 -2.70 17.92
CA ILE A 39 6.14 -2.10 18.43
C ILE A 39 5.80 -1.41 19.75
N GLU A 40 6.53 -1.79 20.78
CA GLU A 40 6.41 -1.20 22.11
C GLU A 40 7.78 -0.81 22.65
N ALA A 41 7.90 0.44 23.09
CA ALA A 41 8.97 0.90 23.96
C ALA A 41 8.34 1.34 25.29
N SER A 42 8.74 0.72 26.40
CA SER A 42 8.09 1.00 27.68
C SER A 42 9.04 1.00 28.88
N ILE A 43 8.69 1.83 29.87
CA ILE A 43 9.22 1.79 31.24
C ILE A 43 8.03 1.42 32.14
N VAL A 44 8.01 0.19 32.64
CA VAL A 44 6.86 -0.36 33.38
C VAL A 44 7.30 -0.78 34.79
N GLY A 45 6.54 -0.37 35.82
CA GLY A 45 6.75 -0.82 37.21
C GLY A 45 8.16 -0.54 37.75
N SER A 46 8.81 0.52 37.28
CA SER A 46 10.27 0.71 37.41
C SER A 46 10.65 2.01 38.10
N THR A 47 11.85 2.02 38.72
CA THR A 47 12.49 3.24 39.23
C THR A 47 13.73 3.55 38.42
N VAL A 48 13.70 4.65 37.66
CA VAL A 48 14.79 5.10 36.78
C VAL A 48 15.35 6.41 37.31
N THR A 49 16.66 6.47 37.55
CA THR A 49 17.38 7.71 37.88
C THR A 49 18.51 7.91 36.87
N ALA A 50 18.44 8.99 36.10
CA ALA A 50 19.41 9.33 35.07
C ALA A 50 20.04 10.70 35.34
N GLY A 51 21.35 10.80 35.08
CA GLY A 51 22.07 12.08 35.13
C GLY A 51 21.61 13.04 34.03
N GLY A 52 21.42 12.51 32.82
CA GLY A 52 20.98 13.20 31.61
C GLY A 52 19.58 12.79 31.15
N ASN A 53 19.34 12.86 29.84
CA ASN A 53 18.01 12.61 29.26
C ASN A 53 17.53 11.16 29.45
N VAL A 54 16.21 11.00 29.56
CA VAL A 54 15.51 9.71 29.45
C VAL A 54 14.62 9.76 28.23
N THR A 55 14.78 8.80 27.32
CA THR A 55 14.01 8.74 26.08
C THR A 55 13.37 7.36 25.94
N VAL A 56 12.05 7.35 25.78
CA VAL A 56 11.25 6.20 25.38
C VAL A 56 10.79 6.47 23.95
N HIS A 57 11.44 5.83 22.99
CA HIS A 57 11.22 6.06 21.56
C HIS A 57 10.72 4.78 20.90
N ALA A 58 9.54 4.86 20.28
CA ALA A 58 8.99 3.81 19.45
C ALA A 58 8.80 4.36 18.03
N GLU A 59 9.32 3.65 17.03
CA GLU A 59 9.25 4.08 15.63
C GLU A 59 8.82 2.93 14.72
N ASP A 60 7.80 3.17 13.89
CA ASP A 60 7.42 2.26 12.82
C ASP A 60 7.62 2.90 11.44
N ARG A 61 8.41 2.22 10.61
CA ARG A 61 8.64 2.53 9.20
C ARG A 61 8.41 1.29 8.35
N ALA A 62 7.20 0.75 8.38
CA ALA A 62 6.82 -0.37 7.55
C ALA A 62 6.33 0.07 6.17
N GLY A 63 6.66 -0.71 5.14
CA GLY A 63 6.36 -0.39 3.75
C GLY A 63 5.82 -1.58 2.98
N ILE A 64 4.80 -1.39 2.16
CA ILE A 64 4.36 -2.34 1.15
C ILE A 64 4.44 -1.64 -0.20
N LYS A 65 5.14 -2.26 -1.15
CA LYS A 65 5.13 -1.81 -2.55
C LYS A 65 4.80 -2.97 -3.48
N ALA A 66 3.73 -2.81 -4.25
CA ALA A 66 3.25 -3.79 -5.22
C ALA A 66 3.33 -3.21 -6.64
N GLU A 67 4.07 -3.86 -7.54
CA GLU A 67 4.27 -3.44 -8.93
C GLU A 67 3.80 -4.54 -9.88
N LEU A 68 2.64 -4.36 -10.51
CA LEU A 68 1.99 -5.39 -11.32
C LEU A 68 1.84 -4.92 -12.77
N LEU A 69 2.24 -5.78 -13.73
CA LEU A 69 2.12 -5.53 -15.16
C LEU A 69 1.48 -6.71 -15.89
N ALA A 70 0.37 -6.48 -16.57
CA ALA A 70 -0.26 -7.45 -17.47
C ALA A 70 -0.38 -6.88 -18.89
N VAL A 71 0.24 -7.55 -19.87
CA VAL A 71 0.18 -7.13 -21.28
C VAL A 71 -0.32 -8.26 -22.15
N THR A 72 -1.31 -7.98 -22.99
CA THR A 72 -1.81 -8.94 -23.98
C THR A 72 -1.86 -8.35 -25.37
N VAL A 73 -1.45 -9.15 -26.34
CA VAL A 73 -1.57 -8.85 -27.77
C VAL A 73 -2.18 -10.04 -28.49
N SER A 74 -3.15 -9.78 -29.37
CA SER A 74 -3.65 -10.79 -30.31
C SER A 74 -3.73 -10.22 -31.73
N ALA A 75 -3.26 -10.97 -32.72
CA ALA A 75 -3.28 -10.57 -34.12
C ALA A 75 -3.94 -11.63 -35.01
N GLY A 76 -4.94 -11.21 -35.78
CA GLY A 76 -5.69 -12.05 -36.71
C GLY A 76 -4.97 -12.30 -38.03
N GLY A 77 -5.16 -13.51 -38.58
CA GLY A 77 -4.67 -13.86 -39.92
C GLY A 77 -5.60 -13.40 -41.04
N ALA A 78 -5.09 -13.34 -42.27
CA ALA A 78 -5.84 -12.92 -43.47
C ALA A 78 -6.76 -14.04 -44.04
N GLY A 79 -7.60 -14.62 -43.18
CA GLY A 79 -8.50 -15.73 -43.54
C GLY A 79 -9.91 -15.33 -43.95
N ALA A 80 -10.84 -16.28 -44.05
CA ALA A 80 -12.26 -15.95 -44.27
C ALA A 80 -12.86 -15.21 -43.05
N ALA A 81 -12.47 -15.62 -41.84
CA ALA A 81 -12.83 -14.93 -40.60
C ALA A 81 -11.67 -14.92 -39.58
N SER A 82 -11.60 -13.86 -38.78
CA SER A 82 -10.69 -13.75 -37.64
C SER A 82 -11.43 -13.28 -36.39
N VAL A 83 -11.18 -13.93 -35.26
CA VAL A 83 -11.65 -13.53 -33.93
C VAL A 83 -10.44 -13.35 -33.04
N ASN A 84 -10.30 -12.17 -32.45
CA ASN A 84 -9.15 -11.77 -31.65
C ASN A 84 -9.67 -11.25 -30.31
N VAL A 85 -9.24 -11.88 -29.22
CA VAL A 85 -9.69 -11.54 -27.88
C VAL A 85 -8.48 -11.40 -26.97
N THR A 86 -8.36 -10.24 -26.32
CA THR A 86 -7.35 -9.98 -25.31
C THR A 86 -7.95 -9.62 -23.97
N VAL A 87 -7.38 -10.18 -22.91
CA VAL A 87 -7.76 -9.87 -21.52
C VAL A 87 -6.50 -9.69 -20.68
N SER A 88 -6.30 -8.49 -20.16
CA SER A 88 -5.22 -8.17 -19.21
C SER A 88 -5.81 -7.75 -17.87
N VAL A 89 -5.39 -8.39 -16.79
CA VAL A 89 -5.86 -8.04 -15.44
C VAL A 89 -4.70 -7.96 -14.46
N THR A 90 -4.68 -6.90 -13.66
CA THR A 90 -3.85 -6.84 -12.45
C THR A 90 -4.72 -6.59 -11.22
N TYR A 91 -4.42 -7.30 -10.12
CA TYR A 91 -5.06 -7.10 -8.83
C TYR A 91 -4.03 -7.04 -7.70
N ALA A 92 -3.96 -5.92 -6.99
CA ALA A 92 -3.14 -5.77 -5.79
C ALA A 92 -4.03 -5.61 -4.56
N GLU A 93 -3.77 -6.39 -3.52
CA GLU A 93 -4.39 -6.21 -2.21
C GLU A 93 -3.28 -6.04 -1.18
N ASN A 94 -3.21 -4.85 -0.59
CA ASN A 94 -2.18 -4.46 0.36
C ASN A 94 -2.85 -4.06 1.68
N THR A 95 -2.57 -4.79 2.74
CA THR A 95 -3.09 -4.49 4.08
C THR A 95 -1.93 -4.20 5.02
N MET A 96 -2.03 -3.11 5.76
CA MET A 96 -1.10 -2.78 6.83
C MET A 96 -1.87 -2.45 8.09
N SER A 97 -1.52 -3.12 9.17
CA SER A 97 -2.06 -2.88 10.51
C SER A 97 -0.93 -2.71 11.51
N GLY A 98 -1.03 -1.71 12.38
CA GLY A 98 0.04 -1.36 13.32
C GLY A 98 -0.47 -0.97 14.69
N SER A 99 0.27 -1.40 15.71
CA SER A 99 0.18 -0.86 17.07
C SER A 99 1.56 -0.37 17.50
N LEU A 100 1.70 0.95 17.64
CA LEU A 100 2.92 1.62 18.04
C LEU A 100 2.70 2.30 19.40
N LEU A 101 3.40 1.83 20.43
CA LEU A 101 3.26 2.32 21.80
C LEU A 101 4.62 2.76 22.37
N ALA A 102 4.72 4.02 22.75
CA ALA A 102 5.78 4.52 23.61
C ALA A 102 5.16 4.91 24.96
N THR A 103 5.56 4.26 26.05
CA THR A 103 4.87 4.50 27.34
C THR A 103 5.76 4.50 28.57
N ILE A 104 5.36 5.28 29.57
CA ILE A 104 5.84 5.19 30.95
C ILE A 104 4.62 4.84 31.81
N ASP A 105 4.66 3.67 32.43
CA ASP A 105 3.54 3.05 33.13
C ASP A 105 3.98 2.63 34.55
N ASP A 106 3.19 3.00 35.56
CA ASP A 106 3.42 2.71 36.98
C ASP A 106 4.88 2.88 37.42
N SER A 107 5.52 3.97 36.96
CA SER A 107 6.97 4.14 37.07
C SER A 107 7.39 5.46 37.67
N THR A 108 8.51 5.43 38.42
CA THR A 108 9.19 6.64 38.90
C THR A 108 10.39 6.93 38.02
N VAL A 109 10.33 8.01 37.25
CA VAL A 109 11.41 8.41 36.33
C VAL A 109 11.95 9.78 36.73
N THR A 110 13.23 9.82 37.13
CA THR A 110 13.91 11.06 37.51
C THR A 110 15.11 11.28 36.60
N SER A 111 15.08 12.38 35.85
CA SER A 111 16.26 12.94 35.19
C SER A 111 16.76 14.13 36.00
N THR A 112 18.04 14.16 36.40
CA THR A 112 18.56 15.21 37.28
C THR A 112 19.02 16.46 36.55
N SER A 113 19.47 16.35 35.30
CA SER A 113 19.92 17.50 34.50
C SER A 113 19.44 17.49 33.04
N GLY A 114 18.66 16.49 32.63
CA GLY A 114 18.10 16.36 31.28
C GLY A 114 16.56 16.37 31.24
N SER A 115 16.02 16.06 30.08
CA SER A 115 14.58 15.95 29.81
C SER A 115 14.09 14.51 29.83
N VAL A 116 12.77 14.33 29.95
CA VAL A 116 12.11 13.05 29.68
C VAL A 116 11.29 13.20 28.41
N THR A 117 11.51 12.31 27.44
CA THR A 117 10.79 12.30 26.17
C THR A 117 10.19 10.93 25.94
N VAL A 118 8.88 10.90 25.67
CA VAL A 118 8.14 9.74 25.20
C VAL A 118 7.69 10.06 23.78
N ASP A 119 8.20 9.34 22.79
CA ASP A 119 7.95 9.63 21.38
C ASP A 119 7.50 8.36 20.65
N ALA A 120 6.34 8.47 19.98
CA ALA A 120 5.79 7.44 19.12
C ALA A 120 5.65 8.02 17.71
N PHE A 121 6.47 7.54 16.78
CA PHE A 121 6.52 8.04 15.40
C PHE A 121 6.22 6.94 14.40
N ALA A 122 5.11 7.07 13.67
CA ALA A 122 4.75 6.18 12.57
C ALA A 122 4.90 6.90 11.21
N ASP A 123 5.60 6.25 10.29
CA ASP A 123 5.79 6.65 8.90
C ASP A 123 5.68 5.41 8.02
N ASN A 124 4.44 4.92 7.88
CA ASN A 124 4.12 3.74 7.11
C ASN A 124 3.71 4.09 5.68
N LEU A 125 4.13 3.27 4.72
CA LEU A 125 3.86 3.52 3.29
C LEU A 125 3.22 2.30 2.63
N ILE A 126 2.11 2.50 1.92
CA ILE A 126 1.60 1.54 0.94
C ILE A 126 1.65 2.16 -0.46
N GLU A 127 2.37 1.53 -1.37
CA GLU A 127 2.40 1.86 -2.80
C GLU A 127 1.80 0.70 -3.62
N ALA A 128 0.80 0.98 -4.45
CA ALA A 128 0.17 0.02 -5.34
C ALA A 128 0.20 0.51 -6.79
N ASP A 129 1.15 0.01 -7.56
CA ASP A 129 1.35 0.34 -8.97
C ASP A 129 0.86 -0.81 -9.86
N GLY A 130 -0.12 -0.51 -10.71
CA GLY A 130 -0.76 -1.51 -11.57
C GLY A 130 -0.89 -1.03 -13.00
N VAL A 131 -0.48 -1.86 -13.96
CA VAL A 131 -0.62 -1.59 -15.39
C VAL A 131 -1.23 -2.78 -16.11
N ALA A 132 -2.31 -2.56 -16.86
CA ALA A 132 -2.93 -3.56 -17.73
C ALA A 132 -3.12 -3.00 -19.14
N VAL A 133 -2.54 -3.67 -20.13
CA VAL A 133 -2.63 -3.28 -21.55
C VAL A 133 -3.14 -4.44 -22.38
N GLY A 134 -4.17 -4.21 -23.19
CA GLY A 134 -4.75 -5.21 -24.07
C GLY A 134 -4.86 -4.66 -25.49
N VAL A 135 -4.28 -5.36 -26.46
CA VAL A 135 -4.29 -4.95 -27.87
C VAL A 135 -4.79 -6.08 -28.75
N SER A 136 -5.91 -5.85 -29.44
CA SER A 136 -6.48 -6.78 -30.40
C SER A 136 -6.43 -6.20 -31.81
N VAL A 137 -5.85 -6.95 -32.77
CA VAL A 137 -5.70 -6.51 -34.16
C VAL A 137 -6.37 -7.51 -35.11
N GLY A 138 -7.31 -7.02 -35.91
CA GLY A 138 -8.01 -7.80 -36.93
C GLY A 138 -7.14 -8.15 -38.11
N GLY A 139 -7.37 -9.34 -38.69
CA GLY A 139 -6.73 -9.75 -39.94
C GLY A 139 -7.43 -9.15 -41.16
N ALA A 140 -6.72 -9.07 -42.30
CA ALA A 140 -7.26 -8.56 -43.57
C ALA A 140 -8.28 -9.49 -44.27
N GLY A 141 -8.90 -10.39 -43.49
CA GLY A 141 -9.83 -11.41 -43.95
C GLY A 141 -11.23 -10.91 -44.29
N GLY A 142 -12.17 -11.81 -44.58
CA GLY A 142 -13.57 -11.42 -44.87
C GLY A 142 -14.28 -10.74 -43.70
N VAL A 143 -14.22 -11.36 -42.52
CA VAL A 143 -14.80 -10.84 -41.26
C VAL A 143 -13.73 -10.75 -40.17
N SER A 144 -13.69 -9.65 -39.41
CA SER A 144 -12.85 -9.52 -38.22
C SER A 144 -13.66 -9.09 -36.99
N ILE A 145 -13.53 -9.85 -35.90
CA ILE A 145 -14.09 -9.51 -34.59
C ILE A 145 -12.93 -9.34 -33.61
N ASN A 146 -12.85 -8.17 -32.99
CA ASN A 146 -11.75 -7.79 -32.11
C ASN A 146 -12.31 -7.31 -30.78
N VAL A 147 -11.82 -7.88 -29.69
CA VAL A 147 -12.23 -7.52 -28.33
C VAL A 147 -10.98 -7.37 -27.48
N ALA A 148 -10.80 -6.20 -26.87
CA ALA A 148 -9.72 -5.95 -25.93
C ALA A 148 -10.29 -5.50 -24.58
N ALA A 149 -9.92 -6.20 -23.51
CA ALA A 149 -10.33 -5.85 -22.16
C ALA A 149 -9.11 -5.72 -21.25
N SER A 150 -9.03 -4.61 -20.52
CA SER A 150 -7.99 -4.36 -19.52
C SER A 150 -8.61 -3.92 -18.21
N ALA A 151 -8.17 -4.51 -17.11
CA ALA A 151 -8.60 -4.13 -15.78
C ALA A 151 -7.41 -4.03 -14.83
N VAL A 152 -7.33 -2.93 -14.09
CA VAL A 152 -6.37 -2.73 -13.00
C VAL A 152 -7.16 -2.45 -11.73
N LEU A 153 -6.97 -3.28 -10.71
CA LEU A 153 -7.65 -3.13 -9.43
C LEU A 153 -6.62 -3.09 -8.32
N ALA A 154 -6.79 -2.17 -7.37
CA ALA A 154 -6.01 -2.14 -6.15
C ALA A 154 -6.91 -1.89 -4.94
N THR A 155 -6.71 -2.67 -3.89
CA THR A 155 -7.27 -2.42 -2.55
C THR A 155 -6.11 -2.19 -1.60
N ALA A 156 -6.12 -1.04 -0.92
CA ALA A 156 -5.14 -0.70 0.11
C ALA A 156 -5.85 -0.37 1.41
N VAL A 157 -5.47 -1.03 2.49
CA VAL A 157 -6.01 -0.81 3.84
C VAL A 157 -4.85 -0.47 4.77
N LEU A 158 -4.89 0.68 5.43
CA LEU A 158 -3.91 1.08 6.43
C LEU A 158 -4.63 1.46 7.72
N THR A 159 -4.36 0.70 8.80
CA THR A 159 -4.91 0.98 10.12
C THR A 159 -3.85 0.98 11.20
N ASN A 160 -3.61 2.13 11.83
CA ASN A 160 -2.59 2.28 12.86
C ASN A 160 -3.17 2.80 14.18
N VAL A 161 -2.63 2.33 15.28
CA VAL A 161 -2.76 2.96 16.59
C VAL A 161 -1.37 3.45 16.99
N VAL A 162 -1.24 4.76 17.20
CA VAL A 162 0.02 5.42 17.59
C VAL A 162 -0.20 6.13 18.90
N GLU A 163 0.46 5.67 19.96
CA GLU A 163 0.28 6.21 21.30
C GLU A 163 1.61 6.52 21.98
N ALA A 164 1.71 7.75 22.49
CA ALA A 164 2.72 8.17 23.43
C ALA A 164 2.05 8.50 24.77
N SER A 165 2.40 7.79 25.85
CA SER A 165 1.66 7.94 27.11
C SER A 165 2.51 7.90 28.39
N ILE A 166 2.06 8.65 29.40
CA ILE A 166 2.58 8.57 30.78
C ILE A 166 1.39 8.33 31.71
N ILE A 167 1.25 7.09 32.21
CA ILE A 167 0.01 6.60 32.80
C ILE A 167 0.18 5.88 34.14
N ASP A 168 -0.96 5.53 34.74
CA ASP A 168 -1.11 4.56 35.81
C ASP A 168 -0.26 4.82 37.06
N GLY A 169 -0.26 6.08 37.51
CA GLY A 169 0.42 6.48 38.75
C GLY A 169 1.88 6.86 38.59
N SER A 170 2.36 6.98 37.34
CA SER A 170 3.74 7.37 37.06
C SER A 170 4.11 8.72 37.67
N ASN A 171 5.35 8.82 38.16
CA ASN A 171 5.92 10.04 38.73
C ASN A 171 7.18 10.43 37.96
N VAL A 172 7.05 11.42 37.09
CA VAL A 172 8.11 11.86 36.17
C VAL A 172 8.64 13.23 36.59
N ALA A 173 9.94 13.33 36.84
CA ALA A 173 10.59 14.60 37.22
C ALA A 173 11.85 14.87 36.39
N ALA A 174 11.83 15.93 35.59
CA ALA A 174 12.90 16.30 34.67
C ALA A 174 12.98 17.83 34.46
N ASN A 175 13.92 18.30 33.63
CA ASN A 175 13.97 19.72 33.27
C ASN A 175 12.81 20.12 32.36
N SER A 176 12.48 19.28 31.38
CA SER A 176 11.24 19.32 30.60
C SER A 176 10.71 17.89 30.41
N VAL A 177 9.41 17.76 30.12
CA VAL A 177 8.78 16.48 29.84
C VAL A 177 7.92 16.61 28.58
N SER A 178 8.11 15.71 27.62
CA SER A 178 7.31 15.68 26.39
C SER A 178 6.78 14.28 26.14
N ALA A 179 5.51 14.17 25.76
CA ALA A 179 4.97 12.97 25.15
C ALA A 179 4.40 13.35 23.77
N THR A 180 4.90 12.75 22.69
CA THR A 180 4.51 13.11 21.32
C THR A 180 4.13 11.85 20.56
N ALA A 181 2.97 11.88 19.91
CA ALA A 181 2.54 10.84 19.01
C ALA A 181 2.30 11.46 17.63
N THR A 182 2.99 10.94 16.62
CA THR A 182 2.94 11.44 15.25
C THR A 182 2.73 10.29 14.29
N ASP A 183 1.81 10.47 13.35
CA ASP A 183 1.56 9.53 12.26
C ASP A 183 1.59 10.28 10.93
N GLU A 184 2.62 10.02 10.13
CA GLU A 184 2.83 10.57 8.79
C GLU A 184 2.56 9.53 7.70
N SER A 185 1.87 8.45 8.02
CA SER A 185 1.65 7.34 7.09
C SER A 185 0.87 7.74 5.84
N THR A 186 1.20 7.13 4.70
CA THR A 186 0.60 7.42 3.40
C THR A 186 0.21 6.16 2.64
N VAL A 187 -0.76 6.33 1.73
CA VAL A 187 -1.21 5.28 0.81
C VAL A 187 -1.33 5.87 -0.59
N ASP A 188 -0.54 5.35 -1.52
CA ASP A 188 -0.50 5.74 -2.91
C ASP A 188 -0.91 4.56 -3.81
N ALA A 189 -1.79 4.83 -4.79
CA ALA A 189 -2.23 3.83 -5.75
C ALA A 189 -2.25 4.41 -7.17
N THR A 190 -1.35 3.92 -8.03
CA THR A 190 -1.23 4.37 -9.42
C THR A 190 -1.65 3.26 -10.37
N LEU A 191 -2.83 3.41 -10.99
CA LEU A 191 -3.44 2.38 -11.81
C LEU A 191 -3.64 2.85 -13.26
N VAL A 192 -3.05 2.12 -14.21
CA VAL A 192 -3.10 2.44 -15.64
C VAL A 192 -3.70 1.27 -16.43
N ALA A 193 -4.92 1.46 -16.93
CA ALA A 193 -5.57 0.50 -17.84
C ALA A 193 -5.65 1.09 -19.26
N ALA A 194 -5.21 0.33 -20.26
CA ALA A 194 -5.34 0.69 -21.67
C ALA A 194 -5.87 -0.49 -22.48
N SER A 195 -6.85 -0.24 -23.35
CA SER A 195 -7.38 -1.24 -24.27
C SER A 195 -7.48 -0.66 -25.67
N VAL A 196 -7.04 -1.43 -26.67
CA VAL A 196 -7.03 -1.02 -28.07
C VAL A 196 -7.56 -2.17 -28.93
N SER A 197 -8.56 -1.86 -29.75
CA SER A 197 -9.11 -2.80 -30.74
C SER A 197 -9.01 -2.20 -32.13
N ILE A 198 -8.23 -2.82 -33.01
CA ILE A 198 -7.98 -2.38 -34.38
C ILE A 198 -8.69 -3.34 -35.35
N GLY A 199 -9.53 -2.78 -36.20
CA GLY A 199 -10.24 -3.52 -37.24
C GLY A 199 -9.31 -4.05 -38.33
N GLY A 200 -9.69 -5.17 -38.95
CA GLY A 200 -9.02 -5.68 -40.14
C GLY A 200 -9.49 -4.95 -41.40
N ALA A 201 -8.74 -5.07 -42.50
CA ALA A 201 -9.11 -4.52 -43.83
C ALA A 201 -10.25 -5.30 -44.53
N GLY A 202 -11.02 -6.07 -43.78
CA GLY A 202 -12.06 -6.97 -44.26
C GLY A 202 -13.37 -6.30 -44.63
N ALA A 203 -14.29 -7.11 -45.16
CA ALA A 203 -15.64 -6.65 -45.52
C ALA A 203 -16.48 -6.28 -44.29
N VAL A 204 -16.27 -6.97 -43.17
CA VAL A 204 -16.96 -6.68 -41.89
C VAL A 204 -15.94 -6.61 -40.77
N SER A 205 -15.98 -5.52 -39.99
CA SER A 205 -15.17 -5.37 -38.79
C SER A 205 -16.02 -4.98 -37.59
N VAL A 206 -15.93 -5.77 -36.52
CA VAL A 206 -16.52 -5.48 -35.21
C VAL A 206 -15.40 -5.31 -34.20
N ASN A 207 -15.41 -4.21 -33.47
CA ASN A 207 -14.37 -3.83 -32.52
C ASN A 207 -15.01 -3.42 -31.20
N ALA A 208 -14.52 -3.97 -30.09
CA ALA A 208 -14.91 -3.56 -28.75
C ALA A 208 -13.67 -3.43 -27.86
N SER A 209 -13.63 -2.38 -27.05
CA SER A 209 -12.54 -2.16 -26.11
C SER A 209 -13.08 -1.65 -24.78
N ILE A 210 -12.59 -2.20 -23.68
CA ILE A 210 -12.90 -1.73 -22.33
C ILE A 210 -11.62 -1.66 -21.50
N ALA A 211 -11.42 -0.53 -20.83
CA ALA A 211 -10.36 -0.32 -19.87
C ALA A 211 -10.97 0.19 -18.56
N VAL A 212 -10.63 -0.46 -17.45
CA VAL A 212 -11.13 -0.10 -16.12
C VAL A 212 -9.96 -0.02 -15.15
N SER A 213 -9.88 1.07 -14.39
CA SER A 213 -9.00 1.17 -13.22
C SER A 213 -9.82 1.53 -11.99
N VAL A 214 -9.61 0.79 -10.90
CA VAL A 214 -10.30 1.03 -9.61
C VAL A 214 -9.30 0.90 -8.48
N ALA A 215 -9.08 2.00 -7.77
CA ALA A 215 -8.36 2.01 -6.50
C ALA A 215 -9.37 2.17 -5.36
N ARG A 216 -9.28 1.31 -4.35
CA ARG A 216 -10.01 1.44 -3.09
C ARG A 216 -8.99 1.61 -1.97
N VAL A 217 -9.05 2.76 -1.31
CA VAL A 217 -8.20 3.07 -0.15
C VAL A 217 -9.07 3.17 1.08
N ASP A 218 -8.72 2.42 2.11
CA ASP A 218 -9.26 2.55 3.46
C ASP A 218 -8.12 2.97 4.39
N PHE A 219 -8.21 4.16 4.97
CA PHE A 219 -7.17 4.75 5.79
C PHE A 219 -7.77 5.18 7.11
N GLY A 220 -7.33 4.57 8.20
CA GLY A 220 -7.89 4.82 9.53
C GLY A 220 -6.83 4.71 10.61
N THR A 221 -6.39 5.84 11.15
CA THR A 221 -5.38 5.86 12.19
C THR A 221 -5.87 6.55 13.46
N ASN A 222 -5.35 6.13 14.61
CA ASN A 222 -5.65 6.71 15.92
C ASN A 222 -4.35 7.14 16.59
N THR A 223 -4.08 8.45 16.54
CA THR A 223 -2.86 9.05 17.08
C THR A 223 -3.19 9.82 18.34
N ARG A 224 -2.53 9.49 19.46
CA ARG A 224 -2.73 10.20 20.72
C ARG A 224 -1.46 10.34 21.55
N ALA A 225 -1.29 11.52 22.14
CA ALA A 225 -0.36 11.76 23.22
C ALA A 225 -1.15 12.09 24.50
N LEU A 226 -0.83 11.47 25.63
CA LEU A 226 -1.54 11.74 26.88
C LEU A 226 -0.72 11.53 28.14
N ILE A 227 -1.06 12.29 29.17
CA ILE A 227 -0.67 12.05 30.56
C ILE A 227 -1.96 11.83 31.35
N SER A 228 -2.12 10.67 31.98
CA SER A 228 -3.35 10.34 32.72
C SER A 228 -3.02 9.63 34.02
N GLY A 229 -3.66 10.02 35.12
CA GLY A 229 -3.42 9.38 36.43
C GLY A 229 -1.99 9.51 36.96
N SER A 230 -1.18 10.42 36.41
CA SER A 230 0.26 10.54 36.66
C SER A 230 0.65 11.93 37.14
N LYS A 231 1.78 12.02 37.85
CA LYS A 231 2.39 13.27 38.29
C LYS A 231 3.61 13.59 37.43
N VAL A 232 3.60 14.76 36.79
CA VAL A 232 4.71 15.24 35.96
C VAL A 232 5.23 16.57 36.51
N LEU A 233 6.53 16.65 36.74
CA LEU A 233 7.24 17.85 37.20
C LEU A 233 8.33 18.24 36.21
N ALA A 234 8.13 19.36 35.52
CA ALA A 234 9.18 20.05 34.77
C ALA A 234 9.81 21.14 35.64
N ARG A 235 11.14 21.10 35.85
CA ARG A 235 11.85 22.02 36.74
C ARG A 235 12.16 23.37 36.11
N THR A 236 12.43 23.39 34.81
CA THR A 236 12.95 24.59 34.11
C THR A 236 12.30 24.86 32.76
N GLY A 237 11.75 23.82 32.12
CA GLY A 237 11.02 23.92 30.86
C GLY A 237 9.57 23.48 31.01
N ASP A 238 8.95 23.14 29.88
CA ASP A 238 7.52 22.85 29.82
C ASP A 238 7.20 21.36 29.94
N VAL A 239 5.92 21.10 30.16
CA VAL A 239 5.28 19.81 29.91
C VAL A 239 4.48 19.93 28.61
N SER A 240 4.82 19.13 27.60
CA SER A 240 4.16 19.17 26.28
C SER A 240 3.53 17.84 25.88
N LEU A 241 2.45 17.95 25.12
CA LEU A 241 1.74 16.88 24.41
C LEU A 241 1.63 17.24 22.93
#